data_AF-A0A1A7GDU5-F1
#
_entry.id   AF-A0A1A7GDU5-F1
#
_cell.length_a   1.000
_cell.length_b   1.000
_cell.length_c   1.000
_cell.angle_alpha   90.00
_cell.angle_beta   90.00
_cell.angle_gamma   90.00
#
_symmetry.space_group_name_H-M   'P 1'
#
loop_
_entity.id
_entity.type
_entity.pdbx_description
1 polymer ?
#
loop_
_entity_poly.entity_id
_entity_poly.type
_entity_poly.pdbx_seq_one_letter_code
_entity_poly.pdbx_strand_id
1 'polypeptide(L)'
;MNENFIKQVIAELIASQESAFGLLTSALCQQLDPSQLREDLSKTIASAKSMPSTPSLTVKFLQAAMAAAEAEKMLQSRPLSEGPHPKRG
;
A
#
# COMPACT_ATOMS: atom_id res chain seq x y z
N MET A 1 8.74 25.69 20.98
CA MET A 1 8.51 24.30 20.55
C MET A 1 9.67 23.91 19.65
N ASN A 2 10.35 22.79 19.91
CA ASN A 2 11.56 22.40 19.16
C ASN A 2 11.17 22.00 17.72
N GLU A 3 11.61 22.76 16.73
CA GLU A 3 11.24 22.56 15.31
C GLU A 3 11.65 21.17 14.80
N ASN A 4 12.78 20.64 15.26
CA ASN A 4 13.24 19.31 14.88
C ASN A 4 12.33 18.22 15.44
N PHE A 5 11.83 18.40 16.67
CA PHE A 5 10.86 17.49 17.26
C PHE A 5 9.55 17.48 16.46
N ILE A 6 9.04 18.64 16.04
CA ILE A 6 7.82 18.73 15.22
C ILE A 6 8.01 17.98 13.90
N LYS A 7 9.14 18.22 13.21
CA LYS A 7 9.45 17.55 11.93
C LYS A 7 9.49 16.04 12.09
N GLN A 8 10.09 15.55 13.18
CA GLN A 8 10.14 14.12 13.47
C GLN A 8 8.74 13.55 13.74
N VAL A 9 7.92 14.19 14.58
CA VAL A 9 6.56 13.74 14.86
C VAL A 9 5.70 13.69 13.59
N ILE A 10 5.83 14.69 12.71
CA ILE A 10 5.15 14.68 11.41
C ILE A 10 5.63 13.52 10.54
N ALA A 11 6.94 13.26 10.48
CA ALA A 11 7.49 12.16 9.72
C ALA A 11 6.99 10.79 10.22
N GLU A 12 6.96 10.59 11.54
CA GLU A 12 6.44 9.37 12.16
C GLU A 12 4.94 9.19 11.89
N LEU A 13 4.16 10.27 11.97
CA LEU A 13 2.73 10.25 11.65
C LEU A 13 2.47 9.89 10.18
N ILE A 14 3.29 10.39 9.25
CA ILE A 14 3.19 10.02 7.83
C ILE A 14 3.53 8.55 7.63
N ALA A 15 4.63 8.06 8.22
CA ALA A 15 5.06 6.67 8.11
C ALA A 15 4.02 5.68 8.71
N SER A 16 3.38 6.07 9.82
CA SER A 16 2.29 5.29 10.42
C SER A 16 1.08 5.20 9.48
N GLN A 17 0.71 6.31 8.84
CA GLN A 17 -0.38 6.30 7.85
C GLN A 17 -0.04 5.48 6.60
N GLU A 18 1.18 5.57 6.08
CA GLU A 18 1.64 4.73 4.97
C GLU A 18 1.52 3.23 5.32
N SER A 19 1.93 2.86 6.54
CA SER A 19 1.82 1.48 7.03
C SER A 19 0.36 1.02 7.17
N ALA A 20 -0.51 1.88 7.71
CA ALA A 20 -1.93 1.59 7.84
C ALA A 20 -2.61 1.38 6.47
N PHE A 21 -2.29 2.23 5.49
CA PHE A 21 -2.79 2.07 4.12
C PHE A 21 -2.30 0.75 3.49
N GLY A 22 -1.03 0.41 3.65
CA GLY A 22 -0.50 -0.88 3.17
C GLY A 22 -1.24 -2.08 3.77
N LEU A 23 -1.47 -2.09 5.08
CA LEU A 23 -2.21 -3.15 5.77
C LEU A 23 -3.67 -3.26 5.29
N LEU A 24 -4.34 -2.12 5.12
CA LEU A 24 -5.70 -2.09 4.58
C LEU A 24 -5.75 -2.64 3.15
N THR A 25 -4.78 -2.27 2.31
CA THR A 25 -4.69 -2.80 0.95
C THR A 25 -4.44 -4.30 0.94
N SER A 26 -3.51 -4.80 1.76
CA SER A 26 -3.28 -6.24 1.92
C SER A 26 -4.56 -6.99 2.34
N ALA A 27 -5.32 -6.43 3.28
CA ALA A 27 -6.60 -7.02 3.70
C ALA A 27 -7.64 -7.01 2.58
N LEU A 28 -7.71 -5.94 1.78
CA LEU A 28 -8.59 -5.86 0.61
C LEU A 28 -8.23 -6.88 -0.48
N CYS A 29 -6.94 -7.13 -0.70
CA CYS A 29 -6.46 -8.14 -1.65
C CYS A 29 -6.82 -9.60 -1.27
N GLN A 30 -7.33 -9.83 -0.05
CA GLN A 30 -7.94 -11.13 0.30
C GLN A 30 -9.31 -11.33 -0.34
N GLN A 31 -9.96 -10.24 -0.76
CA GLN A 31 -11.30 -10.25 -1.35
C GLN A 31 -11.32 -9.75 -2.81
N LEU A 32 -10.28 -9.02 -3.23
CA LEU A 32 -10.13 -8.44 -4.56
C LEU A 32 -8.91 -9.00 -5.27
N ASP A 33 -8.92 -9.02 -6.60
CA ASP A 33 -7.73 -9.36 -7.39
C ASP A 33 -6.64 -8.29 -7.17
N PRO A 34 -5.48 -8.65 -6.60
CA PRO A 34 -4.39 -7.71 -6.36
C PRO A 34 -3.80 -7.13 -7.65
N SER A 35 -3.86 -7.85 -8.78
CA SER A 35 -3.38 -7.35 -10.07
C SER A 35 -4.23 -6.19 -10.57
N GLN A 36 -5.55 -6.38 -10.57
CA GLN A 36 -6.51 -5.35 -10.94
C GLN A 36 -6.41 -4.13 -10.00
N LEU A 37 -6.34 -4.37 -8.69
CA LEU A 37 -6.21 -3.28 -7.71
C LEU A 37 -4.93 -2.47 -7.92
N ARG A 38 -3.79 -3.14 -8.19
CA ARG A 38 -2.51 -2.47 -8.47
C ARG A 38 -2.56 -1.64 -9.76
N GLU A 39 -3.24 -2.11 -10.81
CA GLU A 39 -3.46 -1.31 -12.02
C GLU A 39 -4.33 -0.07 -11.76
N ASP A 40 -5.41 -0.22 -11.01
CA ASP A 40 -6.32 0.89 -10.71
C ASP A 40 -5.65 1.93 -9.81
N LEU A 41 -4.85 1.51 -8.83
CA LEU A 41 -4.00 2.39 -8.04
C LEU A 41 -2.97 3.12 -8.91
N SER A 42 -2.34 2.43 -9.86
CA SER A 42 -1.38 3.04 -10.80
C SER A 42 -2.04 4.13 -11.66
N LYS A 43 -3.23 3.89 -12.20
CA LYS A 43 -4.01 4.88 -12.96
C LYS A 43 -4.40 6.06 -12.09
N THR A 44 -4.83 5.80 -10.85
CA THR A 44 -5.22 6.83 -9.88
C THR A 44 -4.03 7.72 -9.53
N ILE A 45 -2.84 7.15 -9.30
CA ILE A 45 -1.61 7.92 -9.05
C ILE A 45 -1.24 8.79 -10.25
N ALA A 46 -1.32 8.25 -11.47
CA ALA A 46 -1.03 9.02 -12.68
C ALA A 46 -2.00 10.20 -12.84
N SER A 47 -3.30 9.97 -12.62
CA SER A 47 -4.32 11.01 -12.63
C SER A 47 -4.06 12.07 -11.55
N ALA A 48 -3.81 11.64 -10.31
CA ALA A 48 -3.53 12.55 -9.21
C ALA A 48 -2.30 13.43 -9.48
N LYS A 49 -1.24 12.88 -10.07
CA LYS A 49 -0.04 13.65 -10.47
C LYS A 49 -0.30 14.69 -11.56
N SER A 50 -1.35 14.49 -12.38
CA SER A 50 -1.73 15.44 -13.44
C SER A 50 -2.58 16.61 -12.93
N MET A 51 -3.10 16.54 -11.70
CA MET A 51 -3.93 17.60 -11.13
C MET A 51 -3.04 18.68 -10.47
N PRO A 52 -3.30 19.98 -10.72
CA PRO A 52 -2.47 21.08 -10.22
C PRO A 52 -2.37 21.19 -8.69
N SER A 53 -3.31 20.60 -7.96
CA SER A 53 -3.50 20.80 -6.52
C SER A 53 -3.52 19.50 -5.72
N THR A 54 -3.05 18.38 -6.28
CA THR A 54 -3.01 17.12 -5.52
C THR A 54 -2.06 17.25 -4.34
N PRO A 55 -2.53 16.95 -3.11
CA PRO A 55 -1.66 16.92 -1.94
C PRO A 55 -0.58 15.86 -2.12
N SER A 56 0.68 16.22 -1.86
CA SER A 56 1.82 15.29 -1.98
C SER A 56 1.68 14.05 -1.10
N LEU A 57 1.01 14.19 0.05
CA LEU A 57 0.69 13.08 0.96
C LEU A 57 -0.25 12.05 0.33
N THR A 58 -1.21 12.47 -0.48
CA THR A 58 -2.13 11.56 -1.18
C THR A 58 -1.35 10.62 -2.09
N VAL A 59 -0.38 11.14 -2.84
CA VAL A 59 0.46 10.32 -3.72
C VAL A 59 1.29 9.32 -2.90
N LYS A 60 1.84 9.74 -1.76
CA LYS A 60 2.60 8.84 -0.87
C LYS A 60 1.77 7.67 -0.35
N PHE A 61 0.55 7.94 0.12
CA PHE A 61 -0.33 6.88 0.63
C PHE A 61 -0.77 5.92 -0.47
N LEU A 62 -1.09 6.44 -1.66
CA LEU A 62 -1.43 5.61 -2.81
C LEU A 62 -0.23 4.75 -3.26
N GLN A 63 1.00 5.27 -3.16
CA GLN A 63 2.21 4.49 -3.45
C GLN A 63 2.43 3.36 -2.44
N ALA A 64 2.18 3.59 -1.14
CA ALA A 64 2.24 2.55 -0.13
C ALA A 64 1.19 1.45 -0.37
N ALA A 65 -0.04 1.85 -0.71
CA ALA A 65 -1.10 0.91 -1.12
C ALA A 65 -0.70 0.09 -2.36
N MET A 66 -0.16 0.74 -3.40
CA MET A 66 0.28 0.05 -4.62
C MET A 66 1.39 -0.96 -4.35
N ALA A 67 2.35 -0.63 -3.46
CA ALA A 67 3.40 -1.54 -3.05
C ALA A 67 2.85 -2.76 -2.31
N ALA A 68 1.86 -2.59 -1.43
CA ALA A 68 1.18 -3.69 -0.75
C ALA A 68 0.42 -4.58 -1.74
N ALA A 69 -0.33 -4.00 -2.68
CA ALA A 69 -1.02 -4.78 -3.72
C ALA A 69 -0.05 -5.60 -4.59
N GLU A 70 1.11 -5.04 -4.95
CA GLU A 70 2.16 -5.78 -5.68
C GLU A 70 2.73 -6.92 -4.83
N ALA A 71 2.96 -6.71 -3.53
CA ALA A 71 3.43 -7.76 -2.63
C ALA A 71 2.42 -8.91 -2.51
N GLU A 72 1.13 -8.61 -2.39
CA GLU A 72 0.06 -9.63 -2.35
C GLU A 72 -0.04 -10.40 -3.66
N LYS A 73 0.05 -9.71 -4.81
CA LYS A 73 0.11 -10.36 -6.12
C LYS A 73 1.26 -11.37 -6.18
N MET A 74 2.45 -10.98 -5.73
CA MET A 74 3.61 -11.87 -5.68
C MET A 74 3.35 -13.08 -4.77
N LEU A 75 2.73 -12.88 -3.60
CA LEU A 75 2.41 -13.95 -2.65
C LEU A 75 1.39 -14.94 -3.23
N GLN A 76 0.34 -14.45 -3.90
CA GLN A 76 -0.67 -15.29 -4.55
C GLN A 76 -0.13 -16.04 -5.77
N SER A 77 0.86 -15.47 -6.47
CA SER A 77 1.52 -16.12 -7.61
C SER A 77 2.56 -17.17 -7.25
N ARG A 78 2.93 -17.30 -5.95
CA ARG A 78 3.92 -18.30 -5.54
C ARG A 78 3.33 -19.71 -5.77
N PRO A 79 4.02 -20.57 -6.54
CA PRO A 79 3.59 -21.96 -6.65
C PRO A 79 3.56 -22.57 -5.24
N LEU A 80 2.59 -23.45 -4.98
CA LEU A 80 2.51 -24.24 -3.76
C LEU A 80 3.80 -25.07 -3.67
N SER A 81 4.83 -24.53 -3.03
CA SER A 81 6.10 -25.24 -2.83
C SER A 81 5.80 -26.47 -1.98
N GLU A 82 6.16 -27.63 -2.53
CA GLU A 82 6.00 -28.96 -1.96
C GLU A 82 6.39 -29.01 -0.47
N GLY A 83 5.38 -29.14 0.40
CA GLY A 83 5.54 -29.30 1.85
C GLY A 83 4.16 -29.53 2.48
N PRO A 84 4.04 -30.36 3.52
CA PRO A 84 2.73 -30.84 3.98
C PRO A 84 1.94 -29.67 4.58
N HIS A 85 0.88 -29.26 3.88
CA HIS A 85 -0.07 -28.26 4.36
C HIS A 85 -0.72 -28.73 5.69
N PRO A 86 -0.58 -28.01 6.82
CA PRO A 86 -1.61 -28.09 7.83
C PRO A 86 -2.82 -27.34 7.29
N LYS A 87 -3.93 -28.05 7.11
CA LYS A 87 -5.23 -27.45 6.79
C LYS A 87 -5.50 -26.36 7.83
N ARG A 88 -5.64 -25.11 7.37
CA ARG A 88 -6.26 -24.06 8.18
C ARG A 88 -7.75 -24.39 8.25
N GLY A 89 -8.12 -25.14 9.29
CA GLY A 89 -9.49 -25.23 9.79
C GLY A 89 -9.80 -24.05 10.71
#